data_AF-A0A956CJW8-F1
#
_entry.id   AF-A0A956CJW8-F1
#
_cell.length_a   1.000
_cell.length_b   1.000
_cell.length_c   1.000
_cell.angle_alpha   90.00
_cell.angle_beta   90.00
_cell.angle_gamma   90.00
#
_symmetry.space_group_name_H-M   'P 1'
#
loop_
_entity.id
_entity.type
_entity.pdbx_description
1 polymer ?
#
loop_
_entity_poly.entity_id
_entity_poly.type
_entity_poly.pdbx_seq_one_letter_code
_entity_poly.pdbx_strand_id
1 'polypeptide(L)'
;MAFDPAFTLLALAALAGFYLAWNIGANDVANAMGTAVGSGAIRLATALVIAGVFEFAGAMLVGDTVSQTLERGVIDAARFDFGTRDYAIGLAVALSTAGGWLNVASSRGWPVSTTHSIVGALVGAGIAGGGFDAVRWPTVGIIAVTWVVTPILGGLLAYALFRLMQSLVLDARSPLARLRWWGPVFVAPIFATVAFAAEFRTPALLGSAIDPRPALVDAALVALVSGALVVPLFLRATRGAEALSHNESMVRAERVFGRLQILTACFIAFAHGSNDVANAVGPLA
;
A
#
# COMPACT_ATOMS: atom_id res chain seq x y z
N MET A 1 -14.52 9.48 40.49
CA MET A 1 -14.04 8.27 39.78
C MET A 1 -12.76 8.67 39.04
N ALA A 2 -11.59 8.39 39.61
CA ALA A 2 -10.34 8.56 38.89
C ALA A 2 -10.20 7.35 37.97
N PHE A 3 -10.06 7.57 36.67
CA PHE A 3 -9.75 6.48 35.73
C PHE A 3 -8.40 5.87 36.11
N ASP A 4 -8.27 4.55 35.93
CA ASP A 4 -6.98 3.86 36.06
C ASP A 4 -5.95 4.54 35.12
N PRO A 5 -4.78 4.97 35.65
CA PRO A 5 -3.72 5.57 34.83
C PRO A 5 -3.31 4.72 33.63
N ALA A 6 -3.33 3.39 33.75
CA ALA A 6 -3.01 2.49 32.65
C ALA A 6 -4.10 2.55 31.56
N PHE A 7 -5.37 2.51 31.95
CA PHE A 7 -6.50 2.66 31.04
C PHE A 7 -6.49 4.02 30.32
N THR A 8 -6.16 5.09 31.05
CA THR A 8 -6.08 6.45 30.49
C THR A 8 -4.97 6.55 29.44
N LEU A 9 -3.80 5.95 29.71
CA LEU A 9 -2.68 5.94 28.77
C LEU A 9 -3.00 5.13 27.50
N LEU A 10 -3.63 3.97 27.67
CA LEU A 10 -4.10 3.15 26.54
C LEU A 10 -5.12 3.92 25.69
N ALA A 11 -6.08 4.59 26.33
CA ALA A 11 -7.08 5.40 25.62
C ALA A 11 -6.44 6.55 24.83
N LEU A 12 -5.46 7.25 25.41
CA LEU A 12 -4.73 8.31 24.73
C LEU A 12 -3.91 7.79 23.54
N ALA A 13 -3.23 6.65 23.72
CA ALA A 13 -2.44 6.03 22.66
C ALA A 13 -3.34 5.55 21.51
N ALA A 14 -4.49 4.94 21.82
CA ALA A 14 -5.49 4.53 20.83
C ALA A 14 -6.08 5.74 20.06
N LEU A 15 -6.37 6.85 20.76
CA LEU A 15 -6.82 8.09 20.13
C LEU A 15 -5.74 8.68 19.20
N ALA A 16 -4.47 8.66 19.63
CA ALA A 16 -3.35 9.12 18.81
C ALA A 16 -3.15 8.24 17.56
N GLY A 17 -3.26 6.92 17.71
CA GLY A 17 -3.22 5.97 16.59
C GLY A 17 -4.37 6.18 15.62
N PHE A 18 -5.60 6.37 16.12
CA PHE A 18 -6.76 6.71 15.29
C PHE A 18 -6.55 8.04 14.55
N TYR A 19 -6.04 9.07 15.24
CA TYR A 19 -5.74 10.36 14.62
C TYR A 19 -4.69 10.24 13.51
N LEU A 20 -3.63 9.46 13.72
CA LEU A 20 -2.64 9.19 12.68
C LEU A 20 -3.28 8.44 11.51
N ALA A 21 -4.02 7.36 11.76
CA ALA A 21 -4.69 6.56 10.72
C ALA A 21 -5.64 7.41 9.86
N TRP A 22 -6.39 8.33 10.48
CA TRP A 22 -7.24 9.27 9.77
C TRP A 22 -6.44 10.16 8.82
N ASN A 23 -5.30 10.70 9.27
CA ASN A 23 -4.47 11.58 8.46
C ASN A 23 -3.68 10.83 7.37
N ILE A 24 -3.32 9.56 7.60
CA ILE A 24 -2.77 8.67 6.56
C ILE A 24 -3.79 8.54 5.42
N GLY A 25 -5.04 8.16 5.75
CA GLY A 25 -6.09 8.02 4.73
C GLY A 25 -6.36 9.32 3.98
N ALA A 26 -6.33 10.46 4.66
CA ALA A 26 -6.52 11.78 4.03
C ALA A 26 -5.38 12.15 3.06
N ASN A 27 -4.13 11.81 3.41
CA ASN A 27 -2.95 12.12 2.60
C ASN A 27 -2.80 11.16 1.41
N ASP A 28 -3.01 9.87 1.63
CA ASP A 28 -2.55 8.83 0.70
C ASP A 28 -3.63 8.28 -0.24
N VAL A 29 -4.90 8.63 -0.06
CA VAL A 29 -5.95 8.23 -1.00
C VAL A 29 -5.64 8.69 -2.43
N ALA A 30 -4.91 9.79 -2.59
CA ALA A 30 -4.43 10.28 -3.87
C ALA A 30 -3.41 9.34 -4.54
N ASN A 31 -2.60 8.60 -3.77
CA ASN A 31 -1.60 7.66 -4.30
C ASN A 31 -2.28 6.47 -4.99
N ALA A 32 -3.39 5.98 -4.43
CA ALA A 32 -4.14 4.87 -5.00
C ALA A 32 -5.12 5.31 -6.10
N MET A 33 -5.87 6.38 -5.86
CA MET A 33 -7.01 6.77 -6.70
C MET A 33 -6.73 7.92 -7.66
N GLY A 34 -5.62 8.64 -7.48
CA GLY A 34 -5.31 9.86 -8.23
C GLY A 34 -5.27 9.64 -9.73
N THR A 35 -4.73 8.50 -10.18
CA THR A 35 -4.68 8.18 -11.61
C THR A 35 -6.08 7.94 -12.17
N ALA A 36 -6.94 7.16 -11.48
CA ALA A 36 -8.26 6.78 -11.96
C ALA A 36 -9.26 7.95 -11.94
N VAL A 37 -9.12 8.86 -10.98
CA VAL A 37 -9.87 10.12 -10.95
C VAL A 37 -9.33 11.09 -12.01
N GLY A 38 -8.01 11.24 -12.11
CA GLY A 38 -7.35 12.14 -13.05
C GLY A 38 -7.57 11.78 -14.53
N SER A 39 -7.71 10.48 -14.84
CA SER A 39 -8.05 10.02 -16.20
C SER A 39 -9.55 10.15 -16.52
N GLY A 40 -10.38 10.53 -15.56
CA GLY A 40 -11.83 10.60 -15.71
C GLY A 40 -12.53 9.23 -15.73
N ALA A 41 -11.84 8.15 -15.35
CA ALA A 41 -12.41 6.81 -15.30
C ALA A 41 -13.49 6.68 -14.20
N ILE A 42 -13.29 7.36 -13.06
CA ILE A 42 -14.23 7.43 -11.95
C ILE A 42 -14.33 8.84 -11.36
N ARG A 43 -15.46 9.15 -10.72
CA ARG A 43 -15.65 10.39 -9.97
C ARG A 43 -14.97 10.30 -8.60
N LEU A 44 -14.54 11.44 -8.06
CA LEU A 44 -13.90 11.53 -6.74
C LEU A 44 -14.71 10.85 -5.63
N ALA A 45 -16.02 11.11 -5.55
CA ALA A 45 -16.87 10.49 -4.52
C ALA A 45 -16.87 8.95 -4.58
N THR A 46 -16.90 8.39 -5.79
CA THR A 46 -16.81 6.94 -6.00
C THR A 46 -15.44 6.41 -5.61
N ALA A 47 -14.38 7.14 -5.98
CA ALA A 47 -13.01 6.78 -5.66
C ALA A 47 -12.77 6.72 -4.14
N LEU A 48 -13.32 7.67 -3.37
CA LEU A 48 -13.23 7.69 -1.91
C LEU A 48 -13.92 6.46 -1.27
N VAL A 49 -15.10 6.06 -1.77
CA VAL A 49 -15.80 4.86 -1.27
C VAL A 49 -15.01 3.59 -1.59
N ILE A 50 -14.52 3.47 -2.83
CA ILE A 50 -13.70 2.31 -3.24
C ILE A 50 -12.44 2.25 -2.38
N ALA A 51 -11.73 3.37 -2.21
CA ALA A 51 -10.53 3.43 -1.39
C ALA A 51 -10.83 2.99 0.04
N GLY A 52 -11.86 3.55 0.67
CA GLY A 52 -12.24 3.15 2.03
C GLY A 52 -12.49 1.65 2.19
N VAL A 53 -13.16 1.00 1.22
CA VAL A 53 -13.40 -0.45 1.24
C VAL A 53 -12.11 -1.25 1.08
N PHE A 54 -11.28 -0.92 0.08
CA PHE A 54 -10.09 -1.69 -0.24
C PHE A 54 -8.93 -1.44 0.75
N GLU A 55 -8.74 -0.21 1.23
CA GLU A 55 -7.79 0.11 2.30
C GLU A 55 -8.14 -0.65 3.58
N PHE A 56 -9.42 -0.64 3.98
CA PHE A 56 -9.88 -1.39 5.15
C PHE A 56 -9.69 -2.90 4.97
N ALA A 57 -10.03 -3.44 3.79
CA ALA A 57 -9.80 -4.85 3.48
C ALA A 57 -8.31 -5.20 3.53
N GLY A 58 -7.44 -4.37 2.96
CA GLY A 58 -5.99 -4.56 2.98
C GLY A 58 -5.42 -4.56 4.40
N ALA A 59 -5.83 -3.58 5.21
CA ALA A 59 -5.45 -3.45 6.60
C ALA A 59 -5.87 -4.67 7.45
N MET A 60 -7.10 -5.16 7.27
CA MET A 60 -7.63 -6.30 8.03
C MET A 60 -7.12 -7.66 7.54
N LEU A 61 -6.81 -7.78 6.25
CA LEU A 61 -6.46 -9.06 5.65
C LEU A 61 -4.96 -9.34 5.57
N VAL A 62 -4.10 -8.32 5.58
CA VAL A 62 -2.63 -8.50 5.41
C VAL A 62 -1.80 -7.56 6.31
N GLY A 63 -2.45 -6.67 7.08
CA GLY A 63 -1.78 -5.63 7.87
C GLY A 63 -0.94 -6.09 9.07
N ASP A 64 -1.17 -7.31 9.54
CA ASP A 64 -0.47 -7.91 10.68
C ASP A 64 1.01 -8.18 10.40
N THR A 65 1.36 -8.51 9.16
CA THR A 65 2.71 -8.93 8.76
C THR A 65 3.71 -7.77 8.78
N VAL A 66 3.27 -6.54 8.42
CA VAL A 66 4.13 -5.35 8.38
C VAL A 66 4.24 -4.68 9.75
N SER A 67 3.16 -4.72 10.55
CA SER A 67 3.07 -4.06 11.87
C SER A 67 4.19 -4.48 12.84
N GLN A 68 4.61 -5.76 12.79
CA GLN A 68 5.66 -6.32 13.66
C GLN A 68 7.05 -5.70 13.44
N THR A 69 7.31 -5.12 12.25
CA THR A 69 8.60 -4.51 11.92
C THR A 69 8.76 -3.11 12.53
N LEU A 70 7.65 -2.36 12.64
CA LEU A 70 7.64 -1.02 13.23
C LEU A 70 7.66 -1.06 14.77
N GLU A 71 6.95 -2.02 15.38
CA GLU A 71 6.84 -2.21 16.84
C GLU A 71 8.20 -2.32 17.55
N ARG A 72 9.16 -3.07 16.97
CA ARG A 72 10.43 -3.43 17.63
C ARG A 72 11.67 -2.84 16.97
N GLY A 73 11.48 -2.15 15.85
CA GLY A 73 12.58 -1.81 14.94
C GLY A 73 13.33 -0.52 15.28
N VAL A 74 12.62 0.53 15.71
CA VAL A 74 13.15 1.91 15.68
C VAL A 74 13.70 2.37 17.04
N ILE A 75 12.99 2.11 18.14
CA ILE A 75 13.39 2.53 19.49
C ILE A 75 13.62 1.32 20.38
N ASP A 76 14.66 1.35 21.22
CA ASP A 76 14.99 0.29 22.16
C ASP A 76 14.28 0.50 23.50
N ALA A 77 13.18 -0.24 23.73
CA ALA A 77 12.39 -0.14 24.96
C ALA A 77 13.20 -0.43 26.24
N ALA A 78 14.28 -1.22 26.15
CA ALA A 78 15.14 -1.55 27.29
C ALA A 78 16.03 -0.38 27.74
N ARG A 79 16.19 0.66 26.90
CA ARG A 79 17.03 1.83 27.19
C ARG A 79 16.23 3.03 27.69
N PHE A 80 14.91 2.93 27.77
CA PHE A 80 14.11 3.91 28.50
C PHE A 80 14.23 3.62 29.99
N ASP A 81 15.11 4.38 30.64
CA ASP A 81 15.43 4.28 32.07
C ASP A 81 14.25 4.61 33.00
N PHE A 82 13.06 4.90 32.44
CA PHE A 82 11.89 5.42 33.14
C PHE A 82 10.65 4.50 33.15
N GLY A 83 10.78 3.26 32.66
CA GLY A 83 9.73 2.24 32.74
C GLY A 83 8.63 2.33 31.68
N THR A 84 7.76 1.31 31.65
CA THR A 84 6.74 1.07 30.59
C THR A 84 5.82 2.26 30.30
N ARG A 85 5.59 3.12 31.30
CA ARG A 85 4.75 4.30 31.18
C ARG A 85 5.35 5.34 30.23
N ASP A 86 6.63 5.64 30.38
CA ASP A 86 7.27 6.73 29.62
C ASP A 86 7.52 6.31 28.17
N TYR A 87 7.76 5.03 27.94
CA TYR A 87 7.74 4.44 26.61
C TYR A 87 6.39 4.66 25.90
N ALA A 88 5.28 4.33 26.56
CA ALA A 88 3.94 4.52 26.01
C ALA A 88 3.57 6.00 25.80
N ILE A 89 4.05 6.92 26.65
CA ILE A 89 3.93 8.37 26.43
C ILE A 89 4.72 8.77 25.17
N GLY A 90 5.96 8.32 25.03
CA GLY A 90 6.79 8.59 23.86
C GLY A 90 6.13 8.16 22.55
N LEU A 91 5.51 6.97 22.54
CA LEU A 91 4.75 6.45 21.40
C LEU A 91 3.52 7.31 21.10
N ALA A 92 2.72 7.67 22.11
CA ALA A 92 1.55 8.53 21.92
C ALA A 92 1.93 9.92 21.37
N VAL A 93 3.06 10.48 21.83
CA VAL A 93 3.62 11.74 21.31
C VAL A 93 4.06 11.57 19.86
N ALA A 94 4.75 10.47 19.52
CA ALA A 94 5.21 10.22 18.15
C ALA A 94 4.02 10.10 17.17
N LEU A 95 2.99 9.31 17.54
CA LEU A 95 1.76 9.16 16.77
C LEU A 95 1.06 10.52 16.55
N SER A 96 0.92 11.30 17.62
CA SER A 96 0.28 12.62 17.57
C SER A 96 1.08 13.62 16.71
N THR A 97 2.40 13.58 16.80
CA THR A 97 3.30 14.47 16.04
C THR A 97 3.26 14.15 14.55
N ALA A 98 3.34 12.87 14.19
CA ALA A 98 3.19 12.42 12.81
C ALA A 98 1.81 12.78 12.26
N GLY A 99 0.74 12.50 13.02
CA GLY A 99 -0.63 12.85 12.63
C GLY A 99 -0.81 14.36 12.43
N GLY A 100 -0.26 15.18 13.32
CA GLY A 100 -0.31 16.63 13.23
C GLY A 100 0.40 17.17 12.00
N TRP A 101 1.59 16.64 11.68
CA TRP A 101 2.29 17.01 10.45
C TRP A 101 1.52 16.61 9.19
N LEU A 102 0.99 15.38 9.14
CA LEU A 102 0.17 14.93 8.01
C LEU A 102 -1.10 15.76 7.85
N ASN A 103 -1.70 16.23 8.94
CA ASN A 103 -2.85 17.13 8.89
C ASN A 103 -2.50 18.49 8.25
N VAL A 104 -1.36 19.06 8.66
CA VAL A 104 -0.81 20.31 8.12
C VAL A 104 -0.48 20.18 6.63
N ALA A 105 0.10 19.05 6.22
CA ALA A 105 0.44 18.77 4.83
C ALA A 105 -0.82 18.55 3.97
N SER A 106 -1.72 17.69 4.42
CA SER A 106 -2.99 17.39 3.73
C SER A 106 -3.86 18.62 3.54
N SER A 107 -3.97 19.48 4.56
CA SER A 107 -4.74 20.74 4.46
C SER A 107 -4.17 21.73 3.45
N ARG A 108 -2.88 21.61 3.12
CA ARG A 108 -2.20 22.39 2.07
C ARG A 108 -2.12 21.67 0.73
N GLY A 109 -2.62 20.44 0.63
CA GLY A 109 -2.54 19.62 -0.57
C GLY A 109 -1.14 19.12 -0.89
N TRP A 110 -0.24 19.02 0.11
CA TRP A 110 1.12 18.54 -0.08
C TRP A 110 1.17 17.02 0.09
N PRO A 111 1.52 16.24 -0.95
CA PRO A 111 1.74 14.81 -0.81
C PRO A 111 3.05 14.58 -0.06
N VAL A 112 2.97 14.08 1.17
CA VAL A 112 4.13 13.77 2.01
C VAL A 112 4.16 12.29 2.38
N SER A 113 5.33 11.77 2.77
CA SER A 113 5.44 10.36 3.20
C SER A 113 4.98 10.19 4.65
N THR A 114 3.99 9.32 4.86
CA THR A 114 3.51 8.88 6.17
C THR A 114 4.58 8.10 6.93
N THR A 115 5.27 7.17 6.26
CA THR A 115 6.37 6.39 6.82
C THR A 115 7.53 7.27 7.30
N HIS A 116 7.95 8.27 6.52
CA HIS A 116 8.99 9.22 6.96
C HIS A 116 8.54 10.00 8.20
N SER A 117 7.26 10.38 8.24
CA SER A 117 6.69 11.17 9.32
C SER A 117 6.68 10.40 10.64
N ILE A 118 6.21 9.13 10.64
CA ILE A 118 6.19 8.32 11.86
C ILE A 118 7.59 7.88 12.29
N VAL A 119 8.46 7.47 11.37
CA VAL A 119 9.84 7.08 11.70
C VAL A 119 10.61 8.27 12.28
N GLY A 120 10.47 9.46 11.68
CA GLY A 120 11.08 10.69 12.20
C GLY A 120 10.55 11.06 13.59
N ALA A 121 9.23 10.93 13.81
CA ALA A 121 8.63 11.18 15.12
C ALA A 121 9.09 10.18 16.19
N LEU A 122 9.22 8.89 15.84
CA LEU A 122 9.76 7.85 16.73
C LEU A 122 11.23 8.10 17.09
N VAL A 123 12.07 8.46 16.11
CA VAL A 123 13.47 8.85 16.35
C VAL A 123 13.54 10.05 17.29
N GLY A 124 12.70 11.08 17.06
CA GLY A 124 12.63 12.24 17.94
C GLY A 124 12.21 11.90 19.38
N ALA A 125 11.18 11.07 19.54
CA ALA A 125 10.72 10.60 20.84
C ALA A 125 11.78 9.75 21.56
N GLY A 126 12.48 8.88 20.83
CA GLY A 126 13.58 8.07 21.36
C GLY A 126 14.73 8.93 21.88
N ILE A 127 15.18 9.91 21.09
CA ILE A 127 16.24 10.84 21.50
C ILE A 127 15.81 11.66 22.73
N ALA A 128 14.56 12.14 22.76
CA ALA A 128 14.07 12.95 23.87
C ALA A 128 13.91 12.15 25.17
N GLY A 129 13.50 10.89 25.11
CA GLY A 129 13.22 10.07 26.29
C GLY A 129 14.39 9.21 26.79
N GLY A 130 15.30 8.80 25.92
CA GLY A 130 16.41 7.89 26.27
C GLY A 130 17.77 8.27 25.65
N GLY A 131 17.87 9.44 25.01
CA GLY A 131 19.09 9.90 24.37
C GLY A 131 19.36 9.24 23.00
N PHE A 132 20.49 9.61 22.38
CA PHE A 132 20.84 9.17 21.02
C PHE A 132 20.97 7.65 20.91
N ASP A 133 21.38 6.99 21.99
CA ASP A 133 21.58 5.54 22.06
C ASP A 133 20.28 4.74 22.23
N ALA A 134 19.14 5.40 22.51
CA ALA A 134 17.83 4.74 22.55
C ALA A 134 17.30 4.42 21.15
N VAL A 135 17.87 5.01 20.10
CA VAL A 135 17.48 4.77 18.70
C VAL A 135 18.32 3.63 18.10
N ARG A 136 17.65 2.70 17.42
CA ARG A 136 18.30 1.59 16.71
C ARG A 136 18.79 2.06 15.33
N TRP A 137 19.91 2.78 15.30
CA TRP A 137 20.51 3.34 14.08
C TRP A 137 20.71 2.35 12.92
N PRO A 138 21.12 1.09 13.14
CA PRO A 138 21.21 0.12 12.06
C PRO A 138 19.86 -0.11 11.36
N THR A 139 18.76 -0.21 12.13
CA THR A 139 17.42 -0.36 11.58
C THR A 139 16.99 0.88 10.81
N VAL A 140 17.20 2.08 11.38
CA VAL A 140 16.90 3.36 10.70
C VAL A 140 17.69 3.47 9.39
N GLY A 141 18.95 3.04 9.36
CA GLY A 141 19.77 2.99 8.17
C GLY A 141 19.21 2.07 7.08
N ILE A 142 18.75 0.86 7.45
CA ILE A 142 18.09 -0.06 6.52
C ILE A 142 16.82 0.57 5.95
N ILE A 143 15.98 1.17 6.80
CA ILE A 143 14.76 1.87 6.39
C ILE A 143 15.10 3.02 5.41
N ALA A 144 16.13 3.81 5.69
CA ALA A 144 16.55 4.90 4.80
C ALA A 144 17.02 4.38 3.43
N VAL A 145 17.71 3.24 3.39
CA VAL A 145 18.10 2.60 2.12
C VAL A 145 16.86 2.16 1.33
N THR A 146 15.84 1.59 1.97
CA THR A 146 14.63 1.16 1.25
C THR A 146 13.86 2.34 0.66
N TRP A 147 13.86 3.51 1.31
CA TRP A 147 13.25 4.74 0.79
C TRP A 147 13.89 5.23 -0.52
N VAL A 148 15.16 4.94 -0.74
CA VAL A 148 15.87 5.28 -1.99
C VAL A 148 15.72 4.18 -3.04
N VAL A 149 15.87 2.93 -2.63
CA VAL A 149 15.88 1.79 -3.57
C VAL A 149 14.49 1.51 -4.14
N THR A 150 13.43 1.60 -3.33
CA THR A 150 12.08 1.20 -3.76
C THR A 150 11.49 2.09 -4.87
N PRO A 151 11.62 3.43 -4.85
CA PRO A 151 11.13 4.25 -5.98
C PRO A 151 11.91 4.02 -7.26
N ILE A 152 13.23 3.77 -7.17
CA ILE A 152 14.07 3.47 -8.34
C ILE A 152 13.62 2.17 -9.00
N LEU A 153 13.47 1.10 -8.22
CA LEU A 153 13.00 -0.19 -8.73
C LEU A 153 11.58 -0.10 -9.29
N GLY A 154 10.69 0.62 -8.60
CA GLY A 154 9.33 0.89 -9.07
C GLY A 154 9.30 1.64 -10.40
N GLY A 155 10.14 2.68 -10.55
CA GLY A 155 10.26 3.45 -11.79
C GLY A 155 10.82 2.63 -12.95
N LEU A 156 11.86 1.81 -12.71
CA LEU A 156 12.41 0.91 -13.72
C LEU A 156 11.41 -0.14 -14.17
N LEU A 157 10.67 -0.74 -13.22
CA LEU A 157 9.62 -1.72 -13.53
C LEU A 157 8.47 -1.07 -14.31
N ALA A 158 8.00 0.11 -13.88
CA ALA A 158 6.96 0.86 -14.59
C ALA A 158 7.39 1.19 -16.03
N TYR A 159 8.63 1.64 -16.22
CA TYR A 159 9.19 1.90 -17.54
C TYR A 159 9.22 0.62 -18.40
N ALA A 160 9.73 -0.49 -17.87
CA ALA A 160 9.80 -1.75 -18.58
C ALA A 160 8.41 -2.26 -18.98
N LEU A 161 7.44 -2.23 -18.07
CA LEU A 161 6.05 -2.64 -18.33
C LEU A 161 5.38 -1.74 -19.36
N PHE A 162 5.59 -0.42 -19.28
CA PHE A 162 5.05 0.51 -20.27
C PHE A 162 5.65 0.26 -21.66
N ARG A 163 6.97 0.10 -21.77
CA ARG A 163 7.64 -0.21 -23.04
C ARG A 163 7.17 -1.55 -23.63
N LEU A 164 6.93 -2.54 -22.79
CA LEU A 164 6.36 -3.81 -23.20
C LEU A 164 4.94 -3.64 -23.73
N MET A 165 4.08 -2.93 -23.01
CA MET A 165 2.71 -2.63 -23.43
C MET A 165 2.67 -1.82 -24.73
N GLN A 166 3.56 -0.83 -24.88
CA GLN A 166 3.70 -0.03 -26.09
C GLN A 166 4.02 -0.91 -27.30
N SER A 167 5.09 -1.71 -27.19
CA SER A 167 5.55 -2.57 -28.29
C SER A 167 4.56 -3.70 -28.64
N LEU A 168 3.86 -4.25 -27.65
CA LEU A 168 2.98 -5.40 -27.85
C LEU A 168 1.55 -5.01 -28.22
N VAL A 169 1.07 -3.85 -27.78
CA VAL A 169 -0.34 -3.43 -27.93
C VAL A 169 -0.45 -2.11 -28.69
N LEU A 170 0.17 -1.03 -28.21
CA LEU A 170 -0.10 0.32 -28.73
C LEU A 170 0.44 0.55 -30.14
N ASP A 171 1.64 0.06 -30.46
CA ASP A 171 2.27 0.23 -31.77
C ASP A 171 1.72 -0.74 -32.84
N ALA A 172 0.79 -1.62 -32.46
CA ALA A 172 0.22 -2.58 -33.39
C ALA A 172 -0.77 -1.92 -34.36
N ARG A 173 -0.94 -2.54 -35.54
CA ARG A 173 -1.91 -2.06 -36.55
C ARG A 173 -3.33 -1.93 -35.98
N SER A 174 -3.76 -2.88 -35.14
CA SER A 174 -5.01 -2.81 -34.38
C SER A 174 -4.72 -3.06 -32.89
N PRO A 175 -4.55 -1.99 -32.08
CA PRO A 175 -4.29 -2.11 -30.64
C PRO A 175 -5.38 -2.88 -29.89
N LEU A 176 -6.65 -2.66 -30.24
CA LEU A 176 -7.79 -3.36 -29.63
C LEU A 176 -7.73 -4.88 -29.87
N ALA A 177 -7.32 -5.31 -31.06
CA ALA A 177 -7.20 -6.74 -31.38
C ALA A 177 -6.05 -7.40 -30.61
N ARG A 178 -4.96 -6.68 -30.35
CA ARG A 178 -3.83 -7.15 -29.53
C ARG A 178 -4.17 -7.19 -28.05
N LEU A 179 -4.93 -6.20 -27.57
CA LEU A 179 -5.39 -6.13 -26.19
C LEU A 179 -6.24 -7.36 -25.80
N ARG A 180 -6.90 -8.01 -26.77
CA ARG A 180 -7.62 -9.28 -26.59
C ARG A 180 -6.77 -10.37 -25.92
N TRP A 181 -5.50 -10.44 -26.30
CA TRP A 181 -4.58 -11.50 -25.87
C TRP A 181 -3.61 -11.02 -24.78
N TRP A 182 -3.13 -9.78 -24.90
CA TRP A 182 -2.17 -9.21 -23.95
C TRP A 182 -2.81 -8.60 -22.72
N GLY A 183 -4.08 -8.17 -22.79
CA GLY A 183 -4.82 -7.62 -21.66
C GLY A 183 -4.86 -8.56 -20.45
N PRO A 184 -5.28 -9.84 -20.60
CA PRO A 184 -5.24 -10.83 -19.52
C PRO A 184 -3.84 -11.03 -18.94
N VAL A 185 -2.80 -11.01 -19.78
CA VAL A 185 -1.40 -11.18 -19.36
C VAL A 185 -0.92 -10.01 -18.50
N PHE A 186 -1.35 -8.78 -18.78
CA PHE A 186 -1.02 -7.62 -17.93
C PHE A 186 -1.82 -7.58 -16.62
N VAL A 187 -3.00 -8.21 -16.58
CA VAL A 187 -3.86 -8.24 -15.38
C VAL A 187 -3.45 -9.38 -14.43
N ALA A 188 -3.01 -10.53 -14.94
CA ALA A 188 -2.67 -11.71 -14.14
C ALA A 188 -1.65 -11.44 -13.00
N PRO A 189 -0.55 -10.69 -13.21
CA PRO A 189 0.42 -10.39 -12.15
C PRO A 189 -0.17 -9.61 -10.96
N ILE A 190 -1.24 -8.84 -11.18
CA ILE A 190 -1.91 -8.07 -10.11
C ILE A 190 -2.49 -9.03 -9.07
N PHE A 191 -3.22 -10.06 -9.53
CA PHE A 191 -3.81 -11.07 -8.65
C PHE A 191 -2.75 -11.99 -8.03
N ALA A 192 -1.68 -12.29 -8.79
CA ALA A 192 -0.54 -13.03 -8.28
C ALA A 192 0.10 -12.36 -7.05
N THR A 193 0.21 -11.03 -7.10
CA THR A 193 0.83 -10.24 -6.03
C THR A 193 -0.02 -10.27 -4.75
N VAL A 194 -1.37 -10.21 -4.86
CA VAL A 194 -2.26 -10.37 -3.70
C VAL A 194 -2.14 -11.78 -3.11
N ALA A 195 -2.14 -12.81 -3.95
CA ALA A 195 -2.04 -14.21 -3.50
C ALA A 195 -0.72 -14.46 -2.78
N PHE A 196 0.39 -14.03 -3.38
CA PHE A 196 1.71 -14.12 -2.78
C PHE A 196 1.76 -13.40 -1.42
N ALA A 197 1.22 -12.18 -1.33
CA ALA A 197 1.18 -11.44 -0.07
C ALA A 197 0.35 -12.15 1.01
N ALA A 198 -0.78 -12.77 0.65
CA ALA A 198 -1.63 -13.50 1.57
C ALA A 198 -0.93 -14.74 2.17
N GLU A 199 0.01 -15.36 1.44
CA GLU A 199 0.73 -16.54 1.93
C GLU A 199 1.77 -16.25 2.99
N PHE A 200 2.23 -15.00 3.13
CA PHE A 200 3.03 -14.62 4.29
C PHE A 200 2.19 -14.58 5.58
N ARG A 201 0.85 -14.62 5.48
CA ARG A 201 -0.07 -14.68 6.62
C ARG A 201 -0.42 -16.11 7.05
N THR A 202 -0.56 -17.04 6.10
CA THR A 202 -0.97 -18.44 6.36
C THR A 202 -0.13 -19.16 7.44
N PRO A 203 1.21 -18.96 7.50
CA PRO A 203 2.07 -19.56 8.51
C PRO A 203 1.84 -19.01 9.92
N ALA A 204 1.43 -17.74 10.06
CA ALA A 204 1.06 -17.14 11.35
C ALA A 204 -0.25 -17.72 11.92
N LEU A 205 -1.14 -18.23 11.08
CA LEU A 205 -2.41 -18.87 11.47
C LEU A 205 -2.25 -20.37 11.78
N LEU A 206 -1.31 -21.05 11.12
CA LEU A 206 -1.11 -22.51 11.22
C LEU A 206 0.13 -22.94 12.02
N GLY A 207 0.97 -21.99 12.46
CA GLY A 207 2.18 -22.26 13.24
C GLY A 207 3.27 -23.02 12.48
N SER A 208 3.20 -23.06 11.14
CA SER A 208 4.18 -23.72 10.28
C SER A 208 5.26 -22.74 9.82
N ALA A 209 6.43 -23.25 9.41
CA ALA A 209 7.46 -22.42 8.79
C ALA A 209 7.03 -21.97 7.39
N ILE A 210 7.37 -20.74 7.01
CA ILE A 210 7.18 -20.23 5.66
C ILE A 210 8.13 -20.99 4.72
N ASP A 211 7.61 -21.86 3.86
CA ASP A 211 8.36 -22.36 2.71
C ASP A 211 8.09 -21.42 1.52
N PRO A 212 9.09 -20.67 1.02
CA PRO A 212 8.90 -19.73 -0.08
C PRO A 212 8.63 -20.42 -1.42
N ARG A 213 8.88 -21.73 -1.56
CA ARG A 213 8.65 -22.47 -2.81
C ARG A 213 7.17 -22.70 -3.10
N PRO A 214 6.35 -23.23 -2.16
CA PRO A 214 4.89 -23.26 -2.30
C PRO A 214 4.30 -21.90 -2.64
N ALA A 215 4.77 -20.83 -1.99
CA ALA A 215 4.19 -19.51 -2.18
C ALA A 215 4.34 -18.97 -3.62
N LEU A 216 5.51 -19.17 -4.22
CA LEU A 216 5.72 -18.79 -5.62
C LEU A 216 4.87 -19.63 -6.59
N VAL A 217 4.65 -20.90 -6.28
CA VAL A 217 3.83 -21.80 -7.10
C VAL A 217 2.36 -21.41 -7.02
N ASP A 218 1.84 -21.19 -5.82
CA ASP A 218 0.45 -20.82 -5.58
C ASP A 218 0.14 -19.42 -6.14
N ALA A 219 1.03 -18.45 -5.97
CA ALA A 219 0.94 -17.15 -6.64
C ALA A 219 0.89 -17.29 -8.18
N ALA A 220 1.72 -18.16 -8.77
CA ALA A 220 1.72 -18.42 -10.20
C ALA A 220 0.43 -19.12 -10.67
N LEU A 221 -0.12 -20.05 -9.88
CA LEU A 221 -1.40 -20.69 -10.15
C LEU A 221 -2.55 -19.69 -10.09
N VAL A 222 -2.58 -18.81 -9.09
CA VAL A 222 -3.58 -17.75 -9.00
C VAL A 222 -3.45 -16.78 -10.18
N ALA A 223 -2.23 -16.42 -10.59
CA ALA A 223 -2.00 -15.61 -11.80
C ALA A 223 -2.62 -16.27 -13.05
N LEU A 224 -2.39 -17.57 -13.23
CA LEU A 224 -2.88 -18.32 -14.38
C LEU A 224 -4.41 -18.44 -14.36
N VAL A 225 -5.00 -18.78 -13.23
CA VAL A 225 -6.45 -18.91 -13.06
C VAL A 225 -7.14 -17.56 -13.24
N SER A 226 -6.67 -16.50 -12.56
CA SER A 226 -7.23 -15.16 -12.68
C SER A 226 -7.10 -14.61 -14.10
N GLY A 227 -5.94 -14.83 -14.75
CA GLY A 227 -5.72 -14.52 -16.16
C GLY A 227 -6.74 -15.21 -17.07
N ALA A 228 -6.96 -16.51 -16.89
CA ALA A 228 -7.96 -17.27 -17.66
C ALA A 228 -9.39 -16.77 -17.42
N LEU A 229 -9.73 -16.42 -16.16
CA LEU A 229 -11.06 -15.93 -15.79
C LEU A 229 -11.39 -14.57 -16.40
N VAL A 230 -10.40 -13.71 -16.66
CA VAL A 230 -10.64 -12.40 -17.29
C VAL A 230 -10.67 -12.47 -18.82
N VAL A 231 -10.18 -13.55 -19.46
CA VAL A 231 -10.20 -13.72 -20.93
C VAL A 231 -11.58 -13.46 -21.55
N PRO A 232 -12.71 -14.01 -21.05
CA PRO A 232 -14.03 -13.75 -21.63
C PRO A 232 -14.43 -12.27 -21.63
N LEU A 233 -13.98 -11.50 -20.63
CA LEU A 233 -14.23 -10.06 -20.56
C LEU A 233 -13.48 -9.32 -21.66
N PHE A 234 -12.21 -9.67 -21.89
CA PHE A 234 -11.42 -9.11 -22.98
C PHE A 234 -11.98 -9.52 -24.36
N LEU A 235 -12.34 -10.79 -24.55
CA LEU A 235 -12.97 -11.26 -25.80
C LEU A 235 -14.25 -10.47 -26.12
N ARG A 236 -15.06 -10.13 -25.10
CA ARG A 236 -16.27 -9.31 -25.26
C ARG A 236 -15.93 -7.84 -25.53
N ALA A 237 -14.97 -7.28 -24.81
CA ALA A 237 -14.57 -5.88 -24.93
C ALA A 237 -13.93 -5.55 -26.29
N THR A 238 -13.24 -6.52 -26.90
CA THR A 238 -12.53 -6.37 -28.17
C THR A 238 -13.30 -6.89 -29.38
N ARG A 239 -14.62 -7.12 -29.26
CA ARG A 239 -15.44 -7.55 -30.42
C ARG A 239 -15.44 -6.52 -31.54
N GLY A 240 -15.29 -7.01 -32.77
CA GLY A 240 -15.24 -6.20 -33.99
C GLY A 240 -13.94 -5.41 -34.15
N ALA A 241 -12.87 -5.78 -33.45
CA ALA A 241 -11.60 -5.07 -33.52
C ALA A 241 -10.91 -5.17 -34.88
N GLU A 242 -11.19 -6.22 -35.67
CA GLU A 242 -10.61 -6.41 -37.00
C GLU A 242 -11.17 -5.42 -38.05
N ALA A 243 -12.35 -4.84 -37.81
CA ALA A 243 -13.02 -3.93 -38.75
C ALA A 243 -12.70 -2.44 -38.52
N LEU A 244 -11.95 -2.10 -37.46
CA LEU A 244 -11.67 -0.72 -37.06
C LEU A 244 -10.40 -0.20 -37.72
N SER A 245 -10.39 1.10 -38.03
CA SER A 245 -9.15 1.81 -38.32
C SER A 245 -8.22 1.84 -37.10
N HIS A 246 -6.94 2.15 -37.31
CA HIS A 246 -5.96 2.24 -36.22
C HIS A 246 -6.41 3.21 -35.12
N ASN A 247 -6.86 4.42 -35.49
CA ASN A 247 -7.29 5.45 -34.54
C ASN A 247 -8.53 5.03 -33.75
N GLU A 248 -9.53 4.42 -34.39
CA GLU A 248 -10.72 3.93 -33.69
C GLU A 248 -10.41 2.77 -32.75
N SER A 249 -9.50 1.88 -33.17
CA SER A 249 -8.99 0.78 -32.37
C SER A 249 -8.24 1.30 -31.14
N MET A 250 -7.41 2.33 -31.29
CA MET A 250 -6.70 3.01 -30.21
C MET A 250 -7.66 3.63 -29.19
N VAL A 251 -8.63 4.45 -29.65
CA VAL A 251 -9.62 5.10 -28.76
C VAL A 251 -10.45 4.06 -27.99
N ARG A 252 -10.81 2.93 -28.61
CA ARG A 252 -11.52 1.86 -27.89
C ARG A 252 -10.60 1.12 -26.92
N ALA A 253 -9.34 0.90 -27.26
CA ALA A 253 -8.37 0.28 -26.37
C ALA A 253 -8.13 1.15 -25.12
N GLU A 254 -8.01 2.46 -25.27
CA GLU A 254 -7.91 3.42 -24.17
C GLU A 254 -9.10 3.33 -23.20
N ARG A 255 -10.33 3.20 -23.71
CA ARG A 255 -11.50 2.99 -22.85
C ARG A 255 -11.44 1.68 -22.06
N VAL A 256 -10.85 0.62 -22.63
CA VAL A 256 -10.64 -0.63 -21.91
C VAL A 256 -9.58 -0.43 -20.82
N PHE A 257 -8.47 0.23 -21.13
CA PHE A 257 -7.45 0.58 -20.14
C PHE A 257 -7.99 1.46 -19.02
N GLY A 258 -8.84 2.45 -19.32
CA GLY A 258 -9.48 3.28 -18.30
C GLY A 258 -10.34 2.46 -17.32
N ARG A 259 -11.00 1.39 -17.78
CA ARG A 259 -11.72 0.46 -16.89
C ARG A 259 -10.78 -0.42 -16.07
N LEU A 260 -9.71 -0.91 -16.69
CA LEU A 260 -8.68 -1.69 -15.98
C LEU A 260 -7.95 -0.86 -14.93
N GLN A 261 -7.82 0.44 -15.17
CA GLN A 261 -7.22 1.38 -14.25
C GLN A 261 -7.99 1.47 -12.93
N ILE A 262 -9.31 1.28 -12.96
CA ILE A 262 -10.14 1.20 -11.75
C ILE A 262 -9.73 -0.05 -10.94
N LEU A 263 -9.54 -1.19 -11.61
CA LEU A 263 -9.08 -2.42 -10.96
C LEU A 263 -7.68 -2.25 -10.35
N THR A 264 -6.75 -1.62 -11.08
CA THR A 264 -5.42 -1.34 -10.53
C THR A 264 -5.48 -0.37 -9.36
N ALA A 265 -6.37 0.62 -9.38
CA ALA A 265 -6.55 1.55 -8.27
C ALA A 265 -7.10 0.85 -7.01
N CYS A 266 -8.04 -0.08 -7.17
CA CYS A 266 -8.48 -0.94 -6.07
C CYS A 266 -7.34 -1.76 -5.48
N PHE A 267 -6.48 -2.32 -6.34
CA PHE A 267 -5.31 -3.09 -5.89
C PHE A 267 -4.29 -2.23 -5.16
N ILE A 268 -3.99 -1.02 -5.67
CA ILE A 268 -3.08 -0.10 -4.98
C ILE A 268 -3.66 0.30 -3.62
N ALA A 269 -4.96 0.62 -3.53
CA ALA A 269 -5.61 0.93 -2.25
C ALA A 269 -5.56 -0.25 -1.26
N PHE A 270 -5.72 -1.48 -1.74
CA PHE A 270 -5.57 -2.68 -0.92
C PHE A 270 -4.13 -2.82 -0.40
N ALA A 271 -3.15 -2.77 -1.31
CA ALA A 271 -1.73 -2.92 -0.95
C ALA A 271 -1.27 -1.80 -0.01
N HIS A 272 -1.77 -0.59 -0.21
CA HIS A 272 -1.54 0.56 0.64
C HIS A 272 -2.07 0.31 2.06
N GLY A 273 -3.35 -0.06 2.20
CA GLY A 273 -3.94 -0.34 3.50
C GLY A 273 -3.24 -1.47 4.26
N SER A 274 -2.75 -2.49 3.55
CA SER A 274 -1.94 -3.57 4.13
C SER A 274 -0.59 -3.10 4.68
N ASN A 275 0.04 -2.11 4.05
CA ASN A 275 1.35 -1.60 4.47
C ASN A 275 1.21 -0.52 5.55
N ASP A 276 0.29 0.43 5.36
CA ASP A 276 0.28 1.68 6.11
C ASP A 276 -0.47 1.59 7.44
N VAL A 277 -1.29 0.54 7.65
CA VAL A 277 -1.86 0.24 8.97
C VAL A 277 -0.77 0.03 10.02
N ALA A 278 0.40 -0.48 9.61
CA ALA A 278 1.56 -0.65 10.49
C ALA A 278 2.05 0.66 11.10
N ASN A 279 1.89 1.80 10.40
CA ASN A 279 2.32 3.10 10.88
C ASN A 279 1.48 3.58 12.08
N ALA A 280 0.20 3.19 12.13
CA ALA A 280 -0.73 3.60 13.19
C ALA A 280 -0.89 2.54 14.30
N VAL A 281 -0.84 1.26 13.94
CA VAL A 281 -1.06 0.13 14.86
C VAL A 281 0.25 -0.44 15.39
N GLY A 282 1.32 -0.45 14.61
CA GLY A 282 2.63 -0.98 15.04
C GLY A 282 3.16 -0.34 16.32
N PRO A 283 3.06 0.99 16.51
CA PRO A 283 3.43 1.63 17.78
C PRO A 283 2.53 1.26 18.98
N LEU A 284 1.39 0.61 18.78
CA LEU A 284 0.42 0.24 19.82
C LEU A 284 0.37 -1.27 20.13
N ALA A 285 1.06 -2.09 19.33
CA ALA A 285 1.13 -3.55 19.47
C ALA A 285 2.12 -3.96 20.57
#